data_AF-A0A7C5KXY6-F1
#
_entry.id   AF-A0A7C5KXY6-F1
#
_cell.length_a   1.000
_cell.length_b   1.000
_cell.length_c   1.000
_cell.angle_alpha   90.00
_cell.angle_beta   90.00
_cell.angle_gamma   90.00
#
_symmetry.space_group_name_H-M   'P 1'
#
loop_
_entity.id
_entity.type
_entity.pdbx_description
1 polymer ?
#
loop_
_entity_poly.entity_id
_entity_poly.type
_entity_poly.pdbx_seq_one_letter_code
_entity_poly.pdbx_strand_id
1 'polypeptide(L)'
;MTLSAAPTIQNIAQRLFPNQTLEQVWVELLLERAQKNLIKYRTMARQFQARYNQDFETFRRHILNSEPSFEEERDYFDWELAVTGVNDMEQEIRRLKALS
;
A
#
# COMPACT_ATOMS: atom_id res chain seq x y z
N MET A 1 15.44 32.36 12.26
CA MET A 1 15.97 31.86 10.97
C MET A 1 15.11 30.69 10.54
N THR A 2 14.29 30.85 9.50
CA THR A 2 13.62 29.73 8.85
C THR A 2 14.65 29.01 8.00
N LEU A 3 15.11 27.84 8.44
CA LEU A 3 15.86 26.95 7.56
C LEU A 3 14.96 26.65 6.35
N SER A 4 15.40 27.03 5.16
CA SER A 4 14.74 26.60 3.93
C SER A 4 14.85 25.07 3.87
N ALA A 5 13.73 24.36 3.87
CA ALA A 5 13.70 22.90 3.96
C ALA A 5 14.40 22.23 2.77
N ALA A 6 14.33 22.83 1.58
CA ALA A 6 14.86 22.27 0.34
C ALA A 6 16.39 22.01 0.37
N PRO A 7 17.27 22.99 0.68
CA PRO A 7 18.71 22.74 0.73
C PRO A 7 19.11 21.75 1.84
N THR A 8 18.40 21.75 2.96
CA THR A 8 18.64 20.76 4.03
C THR A 8 18.30 19.34 3.57
N ILE A 9 17.15 19.14 2.92
CA ILE A 9 16.73 17.84 2.36
C ILE A 9 17.74 17.36 1.31
N GLN A 10 18.16 18.25 0.40
CA GLN A 10 19.14 17.90 -0.64
C GLN A 10 20.48 17.46 -0.04
N ASN A 11 20.99 18.17 0.97
CA ASN A 11 22.23 17.80 1.65
C ASN A 11 22.12 16.44 2.36
N ILE A 12 20.96 16.13 2.96
CA ILE A 12 20.73 14.82 3.58
C ILE A 12 20.67 13.72 2.51
N ALA A 13 19.91 13.94 1.43
CA ALA A 13 19.79 12.99 0.33
C ALA A 13 21.16 12.68 -0.29
N GLN A 14 21.98 13.69 -0.56
CA GLN A 14 23.33 13.52 -1.09
C GLN A 14 24.24 12.72 -0.13
N ARG A 15 24.07 12.87 1.19
CA ARG A 15 24.86 12.11 2.17
C ARG A 15 24.45 10.64 2.27
N LEU A 16 23.15 10.37 2.18
CA LEU A 16 22.60 9.01 2.29
C LEU A 16 22.69 8.25 0.96
N PHE A 17 22.63 8.97 -0.16
CA PHE A 17 22.60 8.44 -1.52
C PHE A 17 23.61 9.19 -2.41
N PRO A 18 24.93 9.00 -2.21
CA PRO A 18 25.98 9.85 -2.79
C PRO A 18 26.05 9.86 -4.33
N ASN A 19 25.40 8.90 -4.98
CA ASN A 19 25.45 8.72 -6.44
C ASN A 19 24.08 8.85 -7.12
N GLN A 20 23.10 9.43 -6.43
CA GLN A 20 21.74 9.59 -6.96
C GLN A 20 21.33 11.06 -7.01
N THR A 21 20.53 11.41 -8.02
CA THR A 21 19.83 12.69 -8.05
C THR A 21 18.73 12.70 -7.00
N LEU A 22 18.28 13.88 -6.59
CA LEU A 22 17.17 14.00 -5.65
C LEU A 22 15.91 13.29 -6.18
N GLU A 23 15.63 13.36 -7.47
CA GLU A 23 14.51 12.67 -8.12
C GLU A 23 14.63 11.15 -8.01
N GLN A 24 15.83 10.58 -8.24
CA GLN A 24 16.08 9.14 -8.07
C GLN A 24 15.84 8.70 -6.63
N VAL A 25 16.33 9.47 -5.66
CA VAL A 25 16.08 9.21 -4.23
C VAL A 25 14.58 9.25 -3.92
N TRP A 26 13.83 10.20 -4.47
CA TRP A 26 12.37 10.25 -4.28
C TRP A 26 11.67 9.03 -4.86
N VAL A 27 12.01 8.62 -6.08
CA VAL A 27 11.43 7.42 -6.71
C VAL A 27 11.70 6.18 -5.86
N GLU A 28 12.93 6.02 -5.37
CA GLU A 28 13.31 4.87 -4.53
C GLU A 28 12.55 4.86 -3.19
N LEU A 29 12.48 6.00 -2.49
CA LEU A 29 11.76 6.11 -1.22
C LEU A 29 10.24 5.90 -1.38
N LEU A 30 9.65 6.42 -2.45
CA LEU A 30 8.24 6.18 -2.78
C LEU A 30 7.99 4.71 -3.12
N LEU A 31 8.90 4.09 -3.86
CA LEU A 31 8.81 2.68 -4.22
C LEU A 31 8.87 1.80 -2.97
N GLU A 32 9.80 2.05 -2.06
CA GLU A 32 9.85 1.35 -0.77
C GLU A 32 8.55 1.51 0.02
N ARG A 33 8.00 2.72 0.08
CA ARG A 33 6.76 2.99 0.79
C ARG A 33 5.59 2.22 0.18
N ALA A 34 5.47 2.22 -1.15
CA ALA A 34 4.43 1.48 -1.86
C ALA A 34 4.56 -0.03 -1.64
N GLN A 35 5.79 -0.57 -1.67
CA GLN A 35 6.04 -1.99 -1.38
C GLN A 35 5.69 -2.38 0.05
N LYS A 36 6.06 -1.57 1.05
CA LYS A 36 5.69 -1.79 2.46
C LYS A 36 4.17 -1.80 2.64
N ASN A 37 3.47 -0.86 2.01
CA ASN A 37 2.01 -0.82 2.02
C ASN A 37 1.38 -2.03 1.30
N LEU A 38 1.93 -2.44 0.16
CA LEU A 38 1.47 -3.64 -0.54
C LEU A 38 1.57 -4.89 0.34
N ILE A 39 2.68 -5.06 1.07
CA ILE A 39 2.87 -6.17 2.01
C ILE A 39 1.83 -6.11 3.13
N LYS A 40 1.55 -4.92 3.68
CA LYS A 40 0.50 -4.71 4.69
C LYS A 40 -0.86 -5.18 4.17
N TYR A 41 -1.30 -4.67 3.02
CA TYR A 41 -2.61 -5.00 2.46
C TYR A 41 -2.72 -6.48 2.06
N ARG A 42 -1.67 -7.08 1.48
CA ARG A 42 -1.65 -8.52 1.17
C ARG A 42 -1.73 -9.37 2.44
N THR A 43 -1.05 -8.98 3.51
CA THR A 43 -1.14 -9.67 4.80
C THR A 43 -2.56 -9.62 5.34
N MET A 44 -3.18 -8.45 5.32
CA MET A 44 -4.57 -8.25 5.77
C MET A 44 -5.57 -9.08 4.95
N ALA A 45 -5.47 -9.05 3.62
CA ALA A 45 -6.33 -9.85 2.73
C ALA A 45 -6.16 -11.36 2.98
N ARG A 46 -4.93 -11.83 3.22
CA ARG A 46 -4.65 -13.24 3.55
C ARG A 46 -5.22 -13.66 4.91
N GLN A 47 -5.22 -12.76 5.89
CA GLN A 47 -5.82 -13.04 7.20
C GLN A 47 -7.32 -13.28 7.08
N PHE A 48 -8.04 -12.45 6.31
CA PHE A 48 -9.46 -12.68 6.05
C PHE A 48 -9.72 -13.95 5.21
N GLN A 49 -8.90 -14.20 4.18
CA GLN A 49 -8.99 -15.44 3.40
C GLN A 49 -8.82 -16.69 4.28
N ALA A 50 -7.88 -16.66 5.23
CA ALA A 50 -7.69 -17.74 6.19
C ALA A 50 -8.85 -17.85 7.19
N ARG A 51 -9.39 -16.72 7.66
CA ARG A 51 -10.52 -16.67 8.60
C ARG A 51 -11.79 -17.29 8.01
N TYR A 52 -12.11 -16.95 6.76
CA TYR A 52 -13.36 -17.37 6.11
C TYR A 52 -13.19 -18.59 5.19
N ASN A 53 -11.94 -19.04 4.96
CA ASN A 53 -11.59 -20.17 4.10
C ASN A 53 -12.21 -20.08 2.68
N GLN A 54 -12.27 -18.87 2.13
CA GLN A 54 -12.79 -18.57 0.80
C GLN A 54 -12.13 -17.32 0.24
N ASP A 55 -12.29 -17.03 -1.05
CA ASP A 55 -11.81 -15.77 -1.62
C ASP A 55 -12.75 -14.58 -1.33
N PHE A 56 -12.24 -13.36 -1.57
CA PHE A 56 -12.98 -12.13 -1.30
C PHE A 56 -14.26 -12.01 -2.11
N GLU A 57 -14.28 -12.41 -3.39
CA GLU A 57 -15.46 -12.26 -4.23
C GLU A 57 -16.59 -13.21 -3.81
N THR A 58 -16.25 -14.41 -3.36
CA THR A 58 -17.18 -15.37 -2.77
C THR A 58 -17.74 -14.81 -1.46
N PHE A 59 -16.88 -14.28 -0.59
CA PHE A 59 -17.31 -13.65 0.66
C PHE A 59 -18.20 -12.43 0.41
N ARG A 60 -17.81 -11.53 -0.50
CA ARG A 60 -18.62 -10.37 -0.92
C ARG A 60 -20.01 -10.81 -1.37
N ARG A 61 -20.10 -11.86 -2.19
CA ARG A 61 -21.40 -12.37 -2.65
C ARG A 61 -22.23 -12.90 -1.49
N HIS A 62 -21.62 -13.57 -0.52
CA HIS A 62 -22.33 -14.00 0.70
C HIS A 62 -22.93 -12.78 1.43
N ILE A 63 -22.09 -11.80 1.78
CA ILE A 63 -22.49 -10.57 2.49
C ILE A 63 -23.65 -9.85 1.78
N LEU A 64 -23.59 -9.71 0.45
CA LEU A 64 -24.60 -8.98 -0.32
C LEU A 64 -25.93 -9.74 -0.47
N ASN A 65 -25.96 -11.05 -0.23
CA ASN A 65 -27.13 -11.89 -0.46
C ASN A 65 -27.66 -12.57 0.83
N SER A 66 -27.17 -12.17 1.99
CA SER A 66 -27.59 -12.68 3.30
C SER A 66 -27.88 -11.56 4.29
N GLU A 67 -28.25 -11.92 5.52
CA GLU A 67 -28.23 -11.02 6.67
C GLU A 67 -26.94 -11.31 7.47
N PRO A 68 -25.82 -10.66 7.13
CA PRO A 68 -24.56 -10.85 7.86
C PRO A 68 -24.66 -10.28 9.28
N SER A 69 -23.87 -10.84 10.19
CA SER A 69 -23.64 -10.21 11.48
C SER A 69 -22.86 -8.90 11.32
N PHE A 70 -22.97 -8.02 12.31
CA PHE A 70 -22.18 -6.78 12.35
C PHE A 70 -20.66 -7.03 12.22
N GLU A 71 -20.17 -8.13 12.77
CA GLU A 71 -18.76 -8.50 12.63
C GLU A 71 -18.40 -8.84 11.18
N GLU A 72 -19.25 -9.59 10.48
CA GLU A 72 -19.04 -9.95 9.09
C GLU A 72 -19.12 -8.74 8.16
N GLU A 73 -20.03 -7.78 8.42
CA GLU A 73 -20.08 -6.52 7.68
C GLU A 73 -18.80 -5.69 7.88
N ARG A 74 -18.32 -5.56 9.12
CA ARG A 74 -17.08 -4.85 9.39
C ARG A 74 -15.90 -5.50 8.68
N ASP A 75 -15.78 -6.82 8.82
CA ASP A 75 -14.72 -7.61 8.18
C ASP A 75 -14.82 -7.52 6.64
N TYR A 76 -16.02 -7.40 6.07
CA TYR A 76 -16.22 -7.12 4.64
C TYR A 76 -15.60 -5.80 4.21
N PHE A 77 -15.91 -4.70 4.90
CA PHE A 77 -15.33 -3.40 4.56
C PHE A 77 -13.81 -3.36 4.73
N ASP A 78 -13.30 -3.99 5.80
CA ASP A 78 -11.87 -4.08 6.02
C ASP A 78 -11.18 -4.94 4.93
N TRP A 79 -11.77 -6.06 4.53
CA TRP A 79 -11.22 -6.89 3.46
C TRP A 79 -11.30 -6.19 2.10
N GLU A 80 -12.38 -5.47 1.81
CA GLU A 80 -12.53 -4.65 0.60
C GLU A 80 -11.45 -3.55 0.53
N LEU A 81 -11.18 -2.89 1.66
CA LEU A 81 -10.07 -1.94 1.79
C LEU A 81 -8.72 -2.62 1.51
N ALA A 82 -8.52 -3.85 1.99
CA ALA A 82 -7.31 -4.63 1.70
C ALA A 82 -7.13 -4.88 0.21
N VAL A 83 -8.16 -5.41 -0.46
CA VAL A 83 -8.10 -5.78 -1.87
C VAL A 83 -7.89 -4.55 -2.75
N THR A 84 -8.60 -3.46 -2.46
CA THR A 84 -8.43 -2.19 -3.16
C THR A 84 -7.02 -1.64 -2.96
N GLY A 85 -6.54 -1.63 -1.71
CA GLY A 85 -5.18 -1.18 -1.37
C GLY A 85 -4.08 -2.02 -2.04
N VAL A 86 -4.29 -3.32 -2.24
CA VAL A 86 -3.37 -4.16 -3.02
C VAL A 86 -3.30 -3.66 -4.47
N ASN A 87 -4.44 -3.52 -5.14
CA ASN A 87 -4.50 -3.11 -6.54
C ASN A 87 -3.87 -1.72 -6.75
N ASP A 88 -4.17 -0.77 -5.87
CA ASP A 88 -3.63 0.59 -5.93
C ASP A 88 -2.11 0.59 -5.77
N MET A 89 -1.57 -0.13 -4.78
CA MET A 89 -0.12 -0.19 -4.57
C MET A 89 0.60 -0.92 -5.72
N GLU A 90 -0.02 -1.93 -6.32
CA GLU A 90 0.54 -2.57 -7.52
C GLU A 90 0.59 -1.60 -8.71
N GLN A 91 -0.40 -0.73 -8.88
CA GLN A 91 -0.38 0.33 -9.89
C GLN A 91 0.72 1.36 -9.62
N GLU A 92 0.84 1.85 -8.39
CA GLU A 92 1.88 2.82 -8.03
C GLU A 92 3.29 2.25 -8.19
N ILE A 93 3.51 1.00 -7.78
CA ILE A 93 4.78 0.31 -7.99
C ILE A 93 5.12 0.20 -9.48
N ARG A 94 4.13 -0.12 -10.34
CA ARG A 94 4.36 -0.16 -11.80
C ARG A 94 4.76 1.20 -12.35
N ARG A 95 4.10 2.28 -11.92
CA ARG A 95 4.42 3.65 -12.34
C ARG A 95 5.84 4.04 -11.90
N LEU A 96 6.18 3.81 -10.63
CA LEU A 96 7.49 4.15 -10.07
C LEU A 96 8.63 3.36 -10.71
N LYS A 97 8.43 2.07 -11.00
CA LYS A 97 9.42 1.25 -11.72
C LYS A 97 9.65 1.68 -13.18
N ALA A 98 8.70 2.39 -13.79
CA ALA A 98 8.89 2.96 -15.12
C ALA A 98 9.70 4.26 -15.10
N LEU A 99 9.92 4.84 -13.91
CA LEU A 99 10.69 6.07 -13.67
C LEU A 99 12.10 5.80 -13.12
N SER A 100 12.36 4.58 -12.64
CA SER A 100 13.66 4.12 -12.15
C SER A 100 14.54 3.59 -13.28
#